data_AF-A0AAV6GFN8-F1
#
_entry.id   AF-A0AAV6GFN8-F1
#
_cell.length_a   1.000
_cell.length_b   1.000
_cell.length_c   1.000
_cell.angle_alpha   90.00
_cell.angle_beta   90.00
_cell.angle_gamma   90.00
#
_symmetry.space_group_name_H-M   'P 1'
#
loop_
_entity.id
_entity.type
_entity.pdbx_description
1 polymer ?
#
loop_
_entity_poly.entity_id
_entity_poly.type
_entity_poly.pdbx_seq_one_letter_code
_entity_poly.pdbx_strand_id
1 'polypeptide(L)'
;MRAVVLLLLVTVASAKVFERCELARKLKSAGMGGSLSDWVCLAKWESDYNTQAINRHNTDGSTDYGIFQINNNYWCKDPNFKSKANGCGISCSGKLHY
;
A
#
# COMPACT_ATOMS: atom_id res chain seq x y z
N MET A 1 -15.50 6.18 41.13
CA MET A 1 -14.24 6.21 40.35
C MET A 1 -14.09 4.90 39.56
N ARG A 2 -14.70 4.77 38.37
CA ARG A 2 -14.36 3.72 37.37
C ARG A 2 -14.71 4.19 35.94
N ALA A 3 -14.51 5.47 35.66
CA ALA A 3 -14.73 6.05 34.33
C ALA A 3 -13.39 6.23 33.58
N VAL A 4 -12.43 5.33 33.78
CA VAL A 4 -11.08 5.52 33.25
C VAL A 4 -10.62 4.26 32.53
N VAL A 5 -10.34 4.47 31.24
CA VAL A 5 -9.52 3.66 30.32
C VAL A 5 -10.17 2.44 29.67
N LEU A 6 -11.17 2.68 28.82
CA LEU A 6 -11.25 1.97 27.54
C LEU A 6 -11.10 3.00 26.42
N LEU A 7 -9.93 3.66 26.39
CA LEU A 7 -9.43 4.26 25.15
C LEU A 7 -9.14 3.08 24.21
N LEU A 8 -10.16 2.66 23.46
CA LEU A 8 -9.95 1.93 22.22
C LEU A 8 -9.10 2.84 21.34
N LEU A 9 -7.79 2.58 21.30
CA LEU A 9 -6.91 3.05 20.24
C LEU A 9 -7.39 2.39 18.95
N VAL A 10 -8.45 2.94 18.36
CA VAL A 10 -8.79 2.69 16.98
C VAL A 10 -7.64 3.30 16.19
N THR A 11 -6.64 2.48 15.86
CA THR A 11 -5.65 2.83 14.85
C THR A 11 -6.41 2.93 13.53
N VAL A 12 -6.90 4.13 13.21
CA VAL A 12 -7.53 4.40 11.92
C VAL A 12 -6.43 4.21 10.87
N ALA A 13 -6.47 3.09 10.15
CA ALA A 13 -5.72 2.94 8.91
C ALA A 13 -6.31 3.96 7.92
N SER A 14 -5.72 5.15 7.88
CA SER A 14 -6.24 6.25 7.07
C SER A 14 -6.12 5.89 5.59
N ALA A 15 -7.26 5.75 4.90
CA ALA A 15 -7.31 5.68 3.45
C ALA A 15 -6.88 7.03 2.90
N LYS A 16 -5.72 7.10 2.26
CA LYS A 16 -5.22 8.34 1.68
C LYS A 16 -5.21 8.24 0.16
N VAL A 17 -5.84 9.19 -0.49
CA VAL A 17 -5.56 9.48 -1.90
C VAL A 17 -4.58 10.66 -1.89
N PHE A 18 -3.40 10.47 -2.47
CA PHE A 18 -2.42 11.55 -2.54
C PHE A 18 -2.74 12.49 -3.69
N GLU A 19 -2.48 13.78 -3.49
CA GLU A 19 -2.31 14.71 -4.60
C GLU A 19 -0.98 14.43 -5.31
N ARG A 20 -0.91 14.64 -6.63
CA ARG A 20 0.29 14.35 -7.45
C ARG A 20 1.58 14.93 -6.85
N CYS A 21 1.58 16.21 -6.50
CA CYS A 21 2.75 16.90 -5.96
C CYS A 21 3.00 16.60 -4.48
N GLU A 22 1.97 16.15 -3.75
CA GLU A 22 2.14 15.65 -2.38
C GLU A 22 2.90 14.31 -2.40
N LEU A 23 2.48 13.38 -3.27
CA LEU A 23 3.18 12.12 -3.48
C LEU A 23 4.62 12.37 -3.91
N ALA A 24 4.86 13.22 -4.90
CA ALA A 24 6.21 13.54 -5.37
C ALA A 24 7.13 14.01 -4.22
N ARG A 25 6.64 14.90 -3.33
CA ARG A 25 7.41 15.34 -2.15
C ARG A 25 7.67 14.21 -1.18
N LYS A 26 6.67 13.36 -0.92
CA LYS A 26 6.80 12.21 -0.02
C LYS A 26 7.85 11.23 -0.55
N LEU A 27 7.78 10.85 -1.83
CA LEU A 27 8.72 9.94 -2.48
C LEU A 27 10.15 10.51 -2.50
N LYS A 28 10.30 11.82 -2.78
CA LYS A 28 11.59 12.51 -2.70
C LYS A 28 12.19 12.47 -1.29
N SER A 29 11.36 12.73 -0.26
CA SER A 29 11.81 12.67 1.15
C SER A 29 12.18 11.26 1.60
N ALA A 30 11.59 10.24 1.00
CA ALA A 30 11.91 8.83 1.25
C ALA A 30 13.19 8.36 0.54
N GLY A 31 13.86 9.24 -0.22
CA GLY A 31 15.09 8.89 -0.94
C GLY A 31 14.86 7.96 -2.12
N MET A 32 13.66 7.94 -2.72
CA MET A 32 13.42 7.12 -3.91
C MET A 32 14.33 7.56 -5.06
N GLY A 33 15.16 6.61 -5.50
CA GLY A 33 16.07 6.78 -6.63
C GLY A 33 15.37 6.69 -7.98
N GLY A 34 16.16 6.90 -9.04
CA GLY A 34 15.65 6.99 -10.40
C GLY A 34 14.92 8.30 -10.68
N SER A 35 14.09 8.32 -11.72
CA SER A 35 13.29 9.51 -12.04
C SER A 35 12.04 9.56 -11.16
N LEU A 36 11.91 10.63 -10.36
CA LEU A 36 10.74 10.87 -9.52
C LEU A 36 9.43 10.95 -10.34
N SER A 37 9.52 11.43 -11.59
CA SER A 37 8.35 11.49 -12.49
C SER A 37 7.78 10.11 -12.79
N ASP A 38 8.63 9.10 -12.89
CA ASP A 38 8.23 7.76 -13.32
C ASP A 38 7.47 7.07 -12.20
N TRP A 39 7.93 7.24 -10.96
CA TRP A 39 7.22 6.74 -9.78
C TRP A 39 5.86 7.41 -9.57
N VAL A 40 5.78 8.72 -9.81
CA VAL A 40 4.52 9.45 -9.75
C VAL A 40 3.58 8.99 -10.88
N CYS A 41 4.11 8.77 -12.09
CA CYS A 41 3.35 8.23 -13.22
C CYS A 41 2.82 6.81 -12.92
N LEU A 42 3.68 5.95 -12.37
CA LEU A 42 3.32 4.59 -11.96
C LEU A 42 2.13 4.62 -10.99
N ALA A 43 2.23 5.37 -9.89
CA ALA A 43 1.15 5.48 -8.91
C ALA A 43 -0.17 6.04 -9.50
N LYS A 44 -0.08 6.94 -10.49
CA LYS A 44 -1.28 7.49 -11.15
C LYS A 44 -2.07 6.42 -11.90
N TRP A 45 -1.37 5.53 -12.59
CA TRP A 45 -1.98 4.53 -13.46
C TRP A 45 -2.30 3.23 -12.75
N GLU A 46 -1.54 2.90 -11.72
CA GLU A 46 -1.79 1.71 -10.90
C GLU A 46 -2.99 1.89 -9.97
N SER A 47 -3.13 3.07 -9.33
CA SER A 47 -4.11 3.22 -8.25
C SER A 47 -4.84 4.55 -8.20
N ASP A 48 -4.58 5.45 -9.15
CA ASP A 48 -5.00 6.86 -9.05
C ASP A 48 -4.54 7.50 -7.73
N TYR A 49 -3.30 7.19 -7.32
CA TYR A 49 -2.71 7.63 -6.05
C TYR A 49 -3.43 7.14 -4.79
N ASN A 50 -4.41 6.24 -4.92
CA ASN A 50 -5.12 5.65 -3.79
C ASN A 50 -4.24 4.59 -3.13
N THR A 51 -3.99 4.80 -1.85
CA THR A 51 -3.16 3.92 -1.02
C THR A 51 -3.86 2.64 -0.59
N GLN A 52 -5.19 2.57 -0.64
CA GLN A 52 -5.97 1.37 -0.32
C GLN A 52 -6.57 0.72 -1.58
N ALA A 53 -6.04 1.02 -2.77
CA ALA A 53 -6.45 0.34 -3.98
C ALA A 53 -6.19 -1.16 -3.88
N ILE A 54 -7.18 -1.96 -4.28
CA ILE A 54 -7.08 -3.42 -4.31
C ILE A 54 -7.65 -3.89 -5.64
N ASN A 55 -6.83 -4.57 -6.45
CA ASN A 55 -7.25 -5.21 -7.69
C ASN A 55 -7.30 -6.73 -7.51
N ARG A 56 -8.50 -7.31 -7.60
CA ARG A 56 -8.76 -8.76 -7.47
C ARG A 56 -9.05 -9.44 -8.80
N HIS A 57 -8.76 -8.79 -9.93
CA HIS A 57 -9.17 -9.24 -11.27
C HIS A 57 -8.08 -10.01 -12.02
N ASN A 58 -6.97 -10.34 -11.38
CA ASN A 58 -5.90 -11.11 -12.01
C ASN A 58 -6.37 -12.54 -12.31
N THR A 59 -6.06 -13.02 -13.50
CA THR A 59 -6.53 -14.32 -14.01
C THR A 59 -5.94 -15.52 -13.26
N ASP A 60 -4.80 -15.34 -12.60
CA ASP A 60 -4.15 -16.35 -11.76
C ASP A 60 -4.68 -16.36 -10.31
N GLY A 61 -5.71 -15.55 -10.01
CA GLY A 61 -6.32 -15.41 -8.70
C GLY A 61 -5.50 -14.60 -7.70
N SER A 62 -4.35 -14.05 -8.11
CA SER A 62 -3.57 -13.14 -7.27
C SER A 62 -4.30 -11.81 -7.06
N THR A 63 -3.78 -10.98 -6.17
CA THR A 63 -4.34 -9.66 -5.88
C THR A 63 -3.20 -8.65 -5.79
N ASP A 64 -3.46 -7.44 -6.28
CA ASP A 64 -2.53 -6.33 -6.21
C ASP A 64 -2.97 -5.31 -5.17
N TYR A 65 -2.03 -4.81 -4.38
CA TYR A 65 -2.30 -4.02 -3.18
C TYR A 65 -1.62 -2.65 -3.20
N GLY A 66 -2.40 -1.64 -2.82
CA GLY A 66 -1.94 -0.31 -2.48
C GLY A 66 -1.52 0.56 -3.65
N ILE A 67 -0.80 1.63 -3.33
CA ILE A 67 -0.51 2.74 -4.26
C ILE A 67 0.33 2.33 -5.48
N PHE A 68 1.07 1.23 -5.39
CA PHE A 68 1.89 0.69 -6.46
C PHE A 68 1.40 -0.68 -6.95
N GLN A 69 0.20 -1.10 -6.56
CA GLN A 69 -0.39 -2.39 -6.95
C GLN A 69 0.59 -3.57 -6.80
N ILE A 70 1.12 -3.74 -5.58
CA ILE A 70 2.09 -4.79 -5.25
C ILE A 70 1.39 -6.15 -5.22
N ASN A 71 1.81 -7.06 -6.09
CA ASN A 71 1.20 -8.37 -6.26
C ASN A 71 1.53 -9.37 -5.12
N ASN A 72 0.51 -10.05 -4.58
CA ASN A 72 0.67 -11.04 -3.51
C ASN A 72 1.23 -12.40 -3.96
N ASN A 73 1.38 -12.67 -5.26
CA ASN A 73 1.96 -13.92 -5.73
C ASN A 73 3.48 -13.94 -5.56
N TYR A 74 4.12 -12.76 -5.59
CA TYR A 74 5.58 -12.65 -5.59
C TYR A 74 6.14 -11.74 -4.49
N TRP A 75 5.48 -10.64 -4.17
CA TRP A 75 6.11 -9.53 -3.46
C TRP A 75 5.72 -9.43 -1.98
N CYS A 76 4.46 -9.72 -1.65
CA CYS A 76 3.94 -9.67 -0.28
C CYS A 76 3.13 -10.92 0.05
N LYS A 77 2.94 -11.19 1.35
CA LYS A 77 2.17 -12.36 1.81
C LYS A 77 0.75 -11.97 2.24
N ASP A 78 -0.26 -12.59 1.61
CA ASP A 78 -1.65 -12.61 2.07
C ASP A 78 -1.95 -13.98 2.70
N PRO A 79 -2.48 -14.06 3.94
CA PRO A 79 -2.79 -15.33 4.58
C PRO A 79 -3.83 -16.18 3.82
N ASN A 80 -4.65 -15.57 2.98
CA ASN A 80 -5.70 -16.24 2.21
C ASN A 80 -5.25 -16.64 0.80
N PHE A 81 -3.99 -16.40 0.44
CA PHE A 81 -3.45 -16.73 -0.89
C PHE A 81 -2.14 -17.50 -0.79
N LYS A 82 -1.97 -18.53 -1.62
CA LYS A 82 -0.72 -19.31 -1.68
C LYS A 82 0.29 -18.63 -2.61
N SER A 83 1.03 -17.67 -2.07
CA SER A 83 2.10 -16.96 -2.80
C SER A 83 3.23 -17.90 -3.26
N LYS A 84 3.79 -17.65 -4.44
CA LYS A 84 5.04 -18.29 -4.91
C LYS A 84 6.26 -17.77 -4.15
N ALA A 85 6.27 -16.49 -3.81
CA ALA A 85 7.35 -15.86 -3.06
C ALA A 85 6.83 -14.74 -2.15
N ASN A 86 7.73 -14.18 -1.33
CA ASN A 86 7.50 -12.99 -0.54
C ASN A 86 8.75 -12.10 -0.62
N GLY A 87 9.02 -11.57 -1.82
CA GLY A 87 10.26 -10.86 -2.12
C GLY A 87 10.52 -9.65 -1.22
N CYS A 88 9.48 -8.97 -0.74
CA CYS A 88 9.62 -7.85 0.19
C CYS A 88 9.62 -8.27 1.67
N GLY A 89 9.31 -9.54 1.99
CA GLY A 89 9.29 -10.01 3.38
C GLY A 89 8.18 -9.39 4.25
N ILE A 90 7.10 -8.88 3.64
CA ILE A 90 6.00 -8.16 4.32
C ILE A 90 4.65 -8.85 4.14
N SER A 91 3.66 -8.46 4.94
CA SER A 91 2.26 -8.81 4.69
C SER A 91 1.60 -7.80 3.74
N CYS A 92 0.76 -8.25 2.82
CA CYS A 92 0.03 -7.36 1.91
C CYS A 92 -0.97 -6.44 2.63
N SER A 93 -1.51 -6.89 3.77
CA SER A 93 -2.36 -6.08 4.66
C SER A 93 -1.55 -5.26 5.67
N GLY A 94 -0.23 -5.47 5.71
CA GLY A 94 0.67 -4.89 6.68
C GLY A 94 1.10 -3.47 6.31
N LYS A 95 0.44 -2.48 6.91
CA LYS A 95 0.93 -1.11 7.11
C LYS A 95 1.13 -0.26 5.85
N LEU A 96 0.02 0.07 5.19
CA LEU A 96 -0.14 1.28 4.39
C LEU A 96 -0.16 2.54 5.30
N HIS A 97 0.88 2.72 6.12
CA HIS A 97 1.05 3.94 6.92
C HIS A 97 2.11 4.80 6.23
N TYR A 98 1.64 5.79 5.47
CA TYR A 98 2.45 6.88 4.91
C TYR A 98 2.49 8.07 5.86
#